data_AF-K9WGR8-F1
#
_entry.id   AF-K9WGR8-F1
#
_cell.length_a   1.000
_cell.length_b   1.000
_cell.length_c   1.000
_cell.angle_alpha   90.00
_cell.angle_beta   90.00
_cell.angle_gamma   90.00
#
_symmetry.space_group_name_H-M   'P 1'
#
loop_
_entity.id
_entity.type
_entity.pdbx_description
1 polymer ?
#
loop_
_entity_poly.entity_id
_entity_poly.type
_entity_poly.pdbx_seq_one_letter_code
_entity_poly.pdbx_strand_id
1 'polypeptide(L)'
;MNKALQFTLPLLVSCLSFSALAQLSTPVLAQTNKEQWVEFGKTNSGETLRLNEKSIKFEMMLVDDTLNNEDGYYDNLPKIRVVAFEYSVGDRKRSAYTKSCNRGNLAAKPSWRTYTSFIDYWPQYFSVEADTVASKRMLQRVCTLSLSKQ
;
A
#
# COMPACT_ATOMS: atom_id res chain seq x y z
N MET A 1 0.83 14.57 -92.59
CA MET A 1 -0.55 15.12 -92.67
C MET A 1 -1.54 13.97 -92.48
N ASN A 2 -2.24 13.92 -91.34
CA ASN A 2 -3.70 13.72 -91.24
C ASN A 2 -4.12 13.48 -89.78
N LYS A 3 -5.23 14.11 -89.42
CA LYS A 3 -5.80 14.32 -88.08
C LYS A 3 -6.61 13.12 -87.57
N ALA A 4 -6.73 13.02 -86.25
CA ALA A 4 -7.94 12.61 -85.52
C ALA A 4 -7.89 13.34 -84.15
N LEU A 5 -8.81 14.26 -83.77
CA LEU A 5 -10.18 14.08 -83.24
C LEU A 5 -10.22 13.04 -82.09
N GLN A 6 -10.79 13.23 -80.89
CA GLN A 6 -11.68 14.22 -80.26
C GLN A 6 -11.76 13.96 -78.71
N PHE A 7 -12.07 15.02 -77.94
CA PHE A 7 -12.94 15.15 -76.74
C PHE A 7 -12.88 14.17 -75.54
N THR A 8 -12.85 14.73 -74.32
CA THR A 8 -13.94 14.64 -73.31
C THR A 8 -13.67 15.51 -72.04
N LEU A 9 -14.76 15.70 -71.26
CA LEU A 9 -15.19 16.78 -70.34
C LEU A 9 -14.48 16.97 -68.96
N PRO A 10 -14.86 18.03 -68.19
CA PRO A 10 -14.12 18.52 -67.02
C PRO A 10 -14.53 17.87 -65.69
N LEU A 11 -13.58 17.68 -64.78
CA LEU A 11 -13.84 17.28 -63.39
C LEU A 11 -13.95 18.52 -62.48
N LEU A 12 -15.13 18.75 -61.93
CA LEU A 12 -15.37 19.62 -60.78
C LEU A 12 -14.79 18.96 -59.52
N VAL A 13 -13.87 19.62 -58.83
CA VAL A 13 -13.39 19.21 -57.50
C VAL A 13 -13.97 20.15 -56.45
N SER A 14 -14.91 19.62 -55.67
CA SER A 14 -15.47 20.24 -54.47
C SER A 14 -14.44 20.22 -53.35
N CYS A 15 -14.08 21.38 -52.79
CA CYS A 15 -13.36 21.47 -51.52
C CYS A 15 -14.36 21.75 -50.38
N LEU A 16 -14.59 20.74 -49.53
CA LEU A 16 -15.29 20.89 -48.26
C LEU A 16 -14.26 21.27 -47.17
N SER A 17 -14.50 22.40 -46.52
CA SER A 17 -13.71 22.91 -45.40
C SER A 17 -13.90 22.02 -44.16
N PHE A 18 -12.83 21.41 -43.66
CA PHE A 18 -12.84 20.70 -42.37
C PHE A 18 -12.66 21.70 -41.22
N SER A 19 -13.70 21.90 -40.42
CA SER A 19 -13.59 22.60 -39.13
C SER A 19 -13.00 21.64 -38.08
N ALA A 20 -11.75 21.88 -37.68
CA ALA A 20 -11.10 21.13 -36.61
C ALA A 20 -11.65 21.60 -35.24
N LEU A 21 -12.41 20.74 -34.55
CA LEU A 21 -12.72 20.93 -33.14
C LEU A 21 -11.44 20.74 -32.32
N ALA A 22 -10.93 21.82 -31.73
CA ALA A 22 -9.92 21.74 -30.69
C ALA A 22 -10.56 21.16 -29.43
N GLN A 23 -10.35 19.86 -29.19
CA GLN A 23 -10.64 19.25 -27.90
C GLN A 23 -9.59 19.71 -26.89
N LEU A 24 -9.94 20.72 -26.10
CA LEU A 24 -9.25 21.06 -24.85
C LEU A 24 -9.48 19.92 -23.86
N SER A 25 -8.59 18.92 -23.86
CA SER A 25 -8.49 17.97 -22.77
C SER A 25 -7.89 18.69 -21.55
N THR A 26 -8.71 18.91 -20.54
CA THR A 26 -8.21 19.29 -19.23
C THR A 26 -7.33 18.15 -18.71
N PRO A 27 -6.10 18.42 -18.21
CA PRO A 27 -5.37 17.38 -17.51
C PRO A 27 -6.12 17.07 -16.22
N VAL A 28 -6.73 15.88 -16.17
CA VAL A 28 -7.09 15.27 -14.89
C VAL A 28 -5.77 15.09 -14.14
N LEU A 29 -5.53 15.96 -13.15
CA LEU A 29 -4.51 15.76 -12.13
C LEU A 29 -4.91 14.52 -11.35
N ALA A 30 -4.49 13.35 -11.86
CA ALA A 30 -4.41 12.14 -11.07
C ALA A 30 -3.41 12.45 -9.95
N GLN A 31 -3.91 12.89 -8.79
CA GLN A 31 -3.15 12.91 -7.55
C GLN A 31 -2.76 11.47 -7.27
N THR A 32 -1.59 11.08 -7.77
CA THR A 32 -1.00 9.79 -7.46
C THR A 32 -0.67 9.83 -5.98
N ASN A 33 -1.56 9.26 -5.16
CA ASN A 33 -1.25 8.85 -3.80
C ASN A 33 -0.23 7.70 -3.90
N LYS A 34 1.00 8.01 -4.32
CA LYS A 34 2.08 7.05 -4.44
C LYS A 34 2.33 6.52 -3.03
N GLU A 35 2.13 5.21 -2.85
CA GLU A 35 2.54 4.50 -1.64
C GLU A 35 4.03 4.82 -1.37
N GLN A 36 4.37 5.16 -0.13
CA GLN A 36 5.73 5.55 0.23
C GLN A 36 6.43 4.37 0.90
N TRP A 37 7.04 3.51 0.09
CA TRP A 37 7.78 2.32 0.54
C TRP A 37 9.24 2.63 0.80
N VAL A 38 9.65 2.61 2.08
CA VAL A 38 11.02 2.84 2.53
C VAL A 38 11.70 1.52 2.88
N GLU A 39 12.93 1.31 2.40
CA GLU A 39 13.74 0.11 2.66
C GLU A 39 14.55 0.23 3.95
N PHE A 40 14.60 -0.84 4.73
CA PHE A 40 15.30 -0.90 6.03
C PHE A 40 16.49 -1.88 6.06
N GLY A 41 16.71 -2.62 4.97
CA GLY A 41 17.74 -3.64 4.84
C GLY A 41 17.13 -5.02 4.65
N LYS A 42 17.83 -6.06 5.10
CA LYS A 42 17.46 -7.47 4.87
C LYS A 42 17.00 -8.16 6.15
N THR A 43 16.07 -9.10 6.01
CA THR A 43 15.70 -10.08 7.03
C THR A 43 16.79 -11.14 7.20
N ASN A 44 16.62 -12.04 8.18
CA ASN A 44 17.50 -13.21 8.35
C ASN A 44 17.47 -14.16 7.14
N SER A 45 16.38 -14.18 6.37
CA SER A 45 16.30 -14.92 5.10
C SER A 45 17.01 -14.23 3.93
N GLY A 46 17.59 -13.04 4.15
CA GLY A 46 18.27 -12.25 3.11
C GLY A 46 17.34 -11.44 2.22
N GLU A 47 16.04 -11.43 2.51
CA GLU A 47 15.03 -10.71 1.73
C GLU A 47 14.92 -9.25 2.18
N THR A 48 14.66 -8.35 1.23
CA THR A 48 14.52 -6.92 1.53
C THR A 48 13.26 -6.64 2.35
N LEU A 49 13.44 -5.92 3.46
CA LEU A 49 12.38 -5.46 4.35
C LEU A 49 12.04 -4.00 4.04
N ARG A 50 10.76 -3.72 3.77
CA ARG A 50 10.27 -2.36 3.46
C ARG A 50 9.04 -2.00 4.29
N LEU A 51 8.83 -0.71 4.52
CA LEU A 51 7.71 -0.15 5.28
C LEU A 51 6.93 0.84 4.42
N ASN A 52 5.60 0.76 4.42
CA ASN A 52 4.74 1.81 3.87
C ASN A 52 4.48 2.88 4.94
N GLU A 53 5.25 3.97 4.96
CA GLU A 53 5.16 4.97 6.04
C GLU A 53 3.77 5.66 6.11
N LYS A 54 3.05 5.71 4.99
CA LYS A 54 1.70 6.29 4.94
C LYS A 54 0.67 5.44 5.67
N SER A 55 0.84 4.11 5.67
CA SER A 55 -0.08 3.16 6.30
C SER A 55 -0.10 3.23 7.83
N ILE A 56 0.93 3.81 8.44
CA ILE A 56 1.07 3.86 9.90
C ILE A 56 -0.09 4.65 10.51
N LYS A 57 -0.80 4.06 11.47
CA LYS A 57 -1.92 4.68 12.19
C LYS A 57 -2.13 4.02 13.56
N PHE A 58 -2.80 4.72 14.47
CA PHE A 58 -3.36 4.08 15.66
C PHE A 58 -4.66 3.35 15.32
N GLU A 59 -4.85 2.20 15.93
CA GLU A 59 -6.07 1.42 15.77
C GLU A 59 -6.46 0.80 17.10
N MET A 60 -7.77 0.78 17.39
CA MET A 60 -8.31 0.08 18.55
C MET A 60 -8.61 -1.34 18.12
N MET A 61 -7.90 -2.32 18.67
CA MET A 61 -8.07 -3.72 18.34
C MET A 61 -8.58 -4.50 19.54
N LEU A 62 -9.49 -5.44 19.27
CA LEU A 62 -9.78 -6.53 20.19
C LEU A 62 -8.54 -7.43 20.15
N VAL A 63 -7.80 -7.49 21.25
CA VAL A 63 -6.64 -8.36 21.33
C VAL A 63 -6.79 -9.27 22.53
N ASP A 64 -7.02 -10.54 22.24
CA ASP A 64 -6.71 -11.60 23.18
C ASP A 64 -5.23 -11.98 23.01
N ASP A 65 -4.43 -11.84 24.08
CA ASP A 65 -3.03 -12.27 24.11
C ASP A 65 -2.87 -13.74 24.51
N THR A 66 -3.97 -14.41 24.85
CA THR A 66 -3.99 -15.77 25.42
C THR A 66 -4.39 -16.86 24.42
N LEU A 67 -4.82 -16.53 23.20
CA LEU A 67 -5.44 -17.50 22.31
C LEU A 67 -4.76 -17.62 20.95
N ASN A 68 -4.20 -18.81 20.70
CA ASN A 68 -4.26 -19.44 19.39
C ASN A 68 -5.72 -19.86 19.21
N ASN A 69 -6.48 -19.09 18.43
CA ASN A 69 -7.95 -19.13 18.42
C ASN A 69 -8.52 -20.39 17.73
N GLU A 70 -8.60 -21.54 18.40
CA GLU A 70 -9.30 -22.73 17.88
C GLU A 70 -10.82 -22.73 18.19
N ASP A 71 -11.32 -21.89 19.12
CA ASP A 71 -12.59 -22.18 19.81
C ASP A 71 -13.72 -21.12 19.65
N GLY A 72 -13.46 -19.99 18.97
CA GLY A 72 -14.51 -19.14 18.37
C GLY A 72 -15.56 -18.43 19.25
N TYR A 73 -15.40 -18.26 20.57
CA TYR A 73 -16.42 -17.61 21.42
C TYR A 73 -15.88 -16.45 22.28
N TYR A 74 -16.36 -15.21 22.08
CA TYR A 74 -15.85 -14.03 22.80
C TYR A 74 -16.90 -12.92 23.05
N ASP A 75 -17.40 -12.83 24.28
CA ASP A 75 -18.04 -11.62 24.82
C ASP A 75 -17.07 -10.89 25.76
N ASN A 76 -16.98 -9.54 25.66
CA ASN A 76 -16.20 -8.64 26.53
C ASN A 76 -14.66 -8.66 26.43
N LEU A 77 -14.07 -8.88 25.25
CA LEU A 77 -12.61 -8.75 25.10
C LEU A 77 -12.11 -7.30 25.32
N PRO A 78 -10.98 -7.11 26.03
CA PRO A 78 -10.40 -5.79 26.21
C PRO A 78 -9.95 -5.21 24.86
N LYS A 79 -10.41 -4.00 24.55
CA LYS A 79 -9.92 -3.21 23.42
C LYS A 79 -8.64 -2.52 23.83
N ILE A 80 -7.59 -2.69 23.04
CA ILE A 80 -6.32 -2.02 23.27
C ILE A 80 -5.96 -1.13 22.08
N ARG A 81 -5.25 -0.04 22.37
CA ARG A 81 -4.67 0.83 21.34
C ARG A 81 -3.36 0.23 20.86
N VAL A 82 -3.24 0.02 19.55
CA VAL A 82 -2.02 -0.48 18.90
C VAL A 82 -1.60 0.44 17.76
N VAL A 83 -0.37 0.26 17.27
CA VAL A 83 0.09 0.92 16.04
C VAL A 83 0.00 -0.09 14.90
N ALA A 84 -0.89 0.17 13.95
CA ALA A 84 -1.05 -0.62 12.73
C ALA A 84 -0.20 -0.03 11.59
N PHE A 85 0.35 -0.89 10.74
CA PHE A 85 1.18 -0.51 9.60
C PHE A 85 1.25 -1.63 8.56
N GLU A 86 1.68 -1.30 7.35
CA GLU A 86 1.95 -2.24 6.26
C GLU A 86 3.46 -2.31 6.00
N TYR A 87 3.94 -3.52 5.78
CA TYR A 87 5.33 -3.81 5.47
C TYR A 87 5.44 -4.83 4.33
N SER A 88 6.63 -4.97 3.74
CA SER A 88 6.89 -6.02 2.76
C SER A 88 8.19 -6.75 3.06
N VAL A 89 8.21 -8.04 2.70
CA VAL A 89 9.42 -8.88 2.70
C VAL A 89 9.56 -9.48 1.30
N GLY A 90 10.57 -9.02 0.57
CA GLY A 90 10.59 -9.17 -0.89
C GLY A 90 9.33 -8.52 -1.50
N ASP A 91 8.65 -9.27 -2.36
CA ASP A 91 7.43 -8.80 -3.04
C ASP A 91 6.14 -9.02 -2.22
N ARG A 92 6.26 -9.63 -1.04
CA ARG A 92 5.10 -9.99 -0.21
C ARG A 92 4.73 -8.83 0.70
N LYS A 93 3.66 -8.11 0.35
CA LYS A 93 3.05 -7.06 1.20
C LYS A 93 2.18 -7.68 2.29
N ARG A 94 2.23 -7.10 3.49
CA ARG A 94 1.54 -7.61 4.67
C ARG A 94 1.09 -6.45 5.56
N SER A 95 -0.09 -6.60 6.13
CA SER A 95 -0.55 -5.74 7.21
C SER A 95 -0.04 -6.28 8.55
N ALA A 96 0.21 -5.39 9.50
CA ALA A 96 0.73 -5.72 10.81
C ALA A 96 0.26 -4.73 11.87
N TYR A 97 0.46 -5.11 13.13
CA TYR A 97 0.39 -4.18 14.25
C TYR A 97 1.47 -4.47 15.29
N THR A 98 1.83 -3.47 16.08
CA THR A 98 2.74 -3.61 17.21
C THR A 98 2.20 -2.95 18.46
N LYS A 99 2.49 -3.58 19.61
CA LYS A 99 2.31 -3.01 20.96
C LYS A 99 3.63 -2.50 21.54
N SER A 100 4.75 -2.66 20.82
CA SER A 100 6.09 -2.33 21.31
C SER A 100 6.39 -0.83 21.30
N CYS A 101 5.47 0.00 20.83
CA CYS A 101 5.63 1.45 20.83
C CYS A 101 5.12 2.06 22.14
N ASN A 102 6.02 2.71 22.88
CA ASN A 102 5.68 3.48 24.07
C ASN A 102 6.08 4.94 23.88
N ARG A 103 5.09 5.81 23.62
CA ARG A 103 5.29 7.25 23.38
C ARG A 103 6.40 7.53 22.35
N GLY A 104 6.38 6.79 21.24
CA GLY A 104 7.35 6.89 20.15
C GLY A 104 8.68 6.18 20.36
N ASN A 105 8.92 5.64 21.56
CA ASN A 105 10.09 4.80 21.85
C ASN A 105 9.76 3.33 21.61
N LEU A 106 10.76 2.58 21.16
CA LEU A 106 10.65 1.15 20.95
C LEU A 106 10.98 0.38 22.24
N ALA A 107 10.17 -0.63 22.58
CA ALA A 107 10.41 -1.51 23.72
C ALA A 107 11.71 -2.32 23.59
N ALA A 108 12.27 -2.76 24.73
CA ALA A 108 13.56 -3.48 24.78
C ALA A 108 13.56 -4.83 24.03
N LYS A 109 12.42 -5.52 23.99
CA LYS A 109 12.20 -6.74 23.21
C LYS A 109 11.07 -6.49 22.21
N PRO A 110 11.36 -5.82 21.10
CA PRO A 110 10.31 -5.38 20.19
C PRO A 110 9.84 -6.51 19.28
N SER A 111 8.55 -6.52 19.00
CA SER A 111 7.91 -7.48 18.10
C SER A 111 6.70 -6.84 17.41
N TRP A 112 6.23 -7.49 16.36
CA TRP A 112 4.96 -7.14 15.73
C TRP A 112 4.19 -8.40 15.37
N ARG A 113 2.89 -8.25 15.18
CA ARG A 113 2.00 -9.31 14.74
C ARG A 113 1.56 -9.04 13.31
N THR A 114 1.58 -10.07 12.50
CA THR A 114 1.30 -9.98 11.06
C THR A 114 0.01 -10.73 10.74
N TYR A 115 -0.91 -10.08 10.03
CA TYR A 115 -2.17 -10.72 9.62
C TYR A 115 -1.93 -11.82 8.58
N THR A 116 -2.63 -12.94 8.75
CA THR A 116 -2.60 -14.07 7.81
C THR A 116 -3.93 -14.26 7.10
N SER A 117 -5.02 -14.32 7.85
CA SER A 117 -6.38 -14.55 7.35
C SER A 117 -7.42 -14.16 8.42
N PHE A 118 -8.70 -14.27 8.08
CA PHE A 118 -9.79 -14.28 9.06
C PHE A 118 -10.37 -15.69 9.12
N ILE A 119 -10.53 -16.24 10.33
CA ILE A 119 -11.23 -17.51 10.58
C ILE A 119 -12.37 -17.19 11.53
N ASP A 120 -13.61 -17.55 11.15
CA ASP A 120 -14.83 -17.28 11.93
C ASP A 120 -14.94 -15.82 12.41
N TYR A 121 -14.70 -14.88 11.48
CA TYR A 121 -14.72 -13.42 11.71
C TYR A 121 -13.58 -12.86 12.58
N TRP A 122 -12.59 -13.69 12.97
CA TRP A 122 -11.45 -13.28 13.78
C TRP A 122 -10.14 -13.19 12.99
N PRO A 123 -9.36 -12.09 13.12
CA PRO A 123 -8.08 -11.97 12.46
C PRO A 123 -7.06 -12.93 13.08
N GLN A 124 -6.51 -13.81 12.26
CA GLN A 124 -5.38 -14.67 12.59
C GLN A 124 -4.07 -13.90 12.40
N TYR A 125 -3.12 -14.16 13.29
CA TYR A 125 -1.82 -13.51 13.26
C TYR A 125 -0.70 -14.44 13.73
N PHE A 126 0.52 -14.16 13.28
CA PHE A 126 1.73 -14.72 13.89
C PHE A 126 2.62 -13.59 14.39
N SER A 127 3.37 -13.87 15.46
CA SER A 127 4.34 -12.94 16.03
C SER A 127 5.65 -12.99 15.24
N VAL A 128 6.24 -11.83 15.01
CA VAL A 128 7.58 -11.66 14.43
C VAL A 128 8.41 -10.86 15.41
N GLU A 129 9.53 -11.44 15.84
CA GLU A 129 10.50 -10.75 16.68
C GLU A 129 11.32 -9.78 15.82
N ALA A 130 11.61 -8.59 16.35
CA ALA A 130 12.57 -7.69 15.74
C ALA A 130 13.99 -8.10 16.16
N ASP A 131 14.45 -9.21 15.61
CA ASP A 131 15.75 -9.85 15.87
C ASP A 131 16.91 -9.23 15.08
N THR A 132 16.65 -8.77 13.85
CA THR A 132 17.64 -8.09 13.00
C THR A 132 17.77 -6.59 13.26
N VAL A 133 18.89 -5.99 12.85
CA VAL A 133 19.06 -4.52 12.84
C VAL A 133 18.01 -3.86 11.93
N ALA A 134 17.68 -4.46 10.79
CA ALA A 134 16.69 -3.95 9.86
C ALA A 134 15.29 -3.89 10.48
N SER A 135 14.85 -4.98 11.11
CA SER A 135 13.54 -5.06 11.76
C SER A 135 13.43 -4.11 12.97
N LYS A 136 14.50 -3.98 13.78
CA LYS A 136 14.56 -3.00 14.87
C LYS A 136 14.44 -1.56 14.36
N ARG A 137 15.18 -1.21 13.29
CA ARG A 137 15.12 0.13 12.68
C ARG A 137 13.75 0.43 12.09
N MET A 138 13.14 -0.56 11.43
CA MET A 138 11.78 -0.44 10.90
C MET A 138 10.78 -0.15 12.02
N LEU A 139 10.79 -0.95 13.10
CA LEU A 139 9.87 -0.71 14.21
C LEU A 139 10.14 0.61 14.95
N GLN A 140 11.40 1.01 15.09
CA GLN A 140 11.72 2.32 15.64
C GLN A 140 11.10 3.43 14.78
N ARG A 141 11.16 3.32 13.45
CA ARG A 141 10.51 4.27 12.54
C ARG A 141 8.99 4.25 12.68
N VAL A 142 8.37 3.07 12.80
CA VAL A 142 6.93 2.93 13.06
C VAL A 142 6.55 3.68 14.34
N CYS A 143 7.27 3.48 15.44
CA CYS A 143 6.98 4.15 16.70
C CYS A 143 7.15 5.67 16.59
N THR A 144 8.25 6.14 16.01
CA THR A 144 8.49 7.58 15.83
C THR A 144 7.43 8.24 14.96
N LEU A 145 7.04 7.63 13.84
CA LEU A 145 6.01 8.19 12.95
C LEU A 145 4.62 8.11 13.56
N SER A 146 4.32 7.10 14.39
CA SER A 146 3.02 7.01 15.06
C SER A 146 2.72 8.25 15.91
N LEU A 147 3.72 8.85 16.56
CA LEU A 147 3.55 10.08 17.36
C LEU A 147 2.98 11.23 16.54
N SER A 148 3.42 11.39 15.30
CA SER A 148 2.94 12.47 14.43
C SER A 148 1.49 12.30 13.97
N LYS A 149 0.88 11.14 14.25
CA LYS A 149 -0.46 10.75 13.79
C LYS A 149 -1.41 10.41 14.96
N GLN A 150 -1.05 10.85 16.16
CA GLN A 150 -1.78 10.61 17.40
C GLN A 150 -2.91 11.62 17.59
#